data_AF-A0A1Y3NJF4-F1
#
_entry.id   AF-A0A1Y3NJF4-F1
#
_cell.length_a   1.000
_cell.length_b   1.000
_cell.length_c   1.000
_cell.angle_alpha   90.00
_cell.angle_beta   90.00
_cell.angle_gamma   90.00
#
_symmetry.space_group_name_H-M   'P 1'
#
loop_
_entity.id
_entity.type
_entity.pdbx_description
1 polymer ?
#
loop_
_entity_poly.entity_id
_entity_poly.type
_entity_poly.pdbx_seq_one_letter_code
_entity_poly.pdbx_strand_id
1 'polypeptide(L)'
;MKCFTGIVFVVLSGVASVLARTKVGTYKSSFTYDLYSDDKATIVGTYYTSMRDAIIPGYVMVNKKQYLVSEIGANAFEGKEINKITIDSSNNGLLIKKNAFYGVKNLRQFNIYSPYVDAEIGGFSGVGTLVQFQGSGIPNTVERYSEKLLKQWDLPVRNNYKYITDDTMKRDLFRLGKEMQNKFGIYDKVAYPDNAANVCFIGSGSSNGLTRLYRIMAIVMGVPSDEVLAACDNMHYCWNYTKVVGFRDDKIKWYVFDIQDKIQNNLYYNPHAFMKESAFIKNNLPKYYGKSVTIDPHKFIVHNTRYNYPNESKYDYKNSENFDDWLERNNAGERTL
;
A
#
# COMPACT_ATOMS: atom_id res chain seq x y z
N MET A 1 0.19 59.18 -27.21
CA MET A 1 0.78 58.37 -26.12
C MET A 1 0.62 56.90 -26.50
N LYS A 2 1.63 56.34 -27.20
CA LYS A 2 2.50 55.22 -26.74
C LYS A 2 1.67 54.03 -26.23
N CYS A 3 1.22 53.06 -27.05
CA CYS A 3 1.97 51.97 -27.72
C CYS A 3 3.02 51.30 -26.83
N PHE A 4 2.85 50.00 -26.57
CA PHE A 4 3.75 48.93 -26.02
C PHE A 4 2.82 48.00 -25.19
N THR A 5 2.67 46.68 -25.34
CA THR A 5 3.35 45.56 -26.04
C THR A 5 2.38 44.38 -25.75
N GLY A 6 1.83 43.58 -26.68
CA GLY A 6 2.54 42.62 -27.51
C GLY A 6 3.45 41.70 -26.68
N ILE A 7 3.19 40.37 -26.65
CA ILE A 7 4.17 39.25 -26.54
C ILE A 7 3.64 38.09 -25.66
N VAL A 8 3.24 37.02 -26.36
CA VAL A 8 3.57 35.61 -26.10
C VAL A 8 3.02 34.97 -24.80
N PHE A 9 1.86 34.32 -24.93
CA PHE A 9 1.58 33.06 -24.21
C PHE A 9 1.86 31.87 -25.16
N VAL A 10 3.13 31.73 -25.56
CA VAL A 10 3.71 30.47 -26.03
C VAL A 10 4.88 30.21 -25.10
N VAL A 11 4.58 29.71 -23.90
CA VAL A 11 5.60 29.33 -22.92
C VAL A 11 5.15 28.02 -22.31
N LEU A 12 5.88 26.98 -22.71
CA LEU A 12 5.96 25.66 -22.12
C LEU A 12 4.79 24.68 -22.33
N SER A 13 4.46 24.43 -23.60
CA SER A 13 4.56 23.05 -24.10
C SER A 13 6.04 22.65 -24.16
N GLY A 14 6.68 22.65 -22.98
CA GLY A 14 7.98 22.06 -22.77
C GLY A 14 7.74 20.58 -22.90
N VAL A 15 7.80 20.10 -24.14
CA VAL A 15 8.01 18.71 -24.48
C VAL A 15 9.14 18.27 -23.57
N ALA A 16 8.80 17.60 -22.47
CA ALA A 16 9.73 16.74 -21.79
C ALA A 16 10.08 15.70 -22.84
N SER A 17 11.07 16.01 -23.68
CA SER A 17 11.84 15.02 -24.37
C SER A 17 12.50 14.24 -23.24
N VAL A 18 11.76 13.29 -22.69
CA VAL A 18 12.29 12.14 -21.98
C VAL A 18 13.28 11.58 -22.98
N LEU A 19 14.55 11.96 -22.85
CA LEU A 19 15.59 11.45 -23.74
C LEU A 19 15.54 9.95 -23.56
N ALA A 20 14.97 9.27 -24.56
CA ALA A 20 14.85 7.83 -24.54
C ALA A 20 16.28 7.30 -24.37
N ARG A 21 16.51 6.52 -23.31
CA ARG A 21 17.85 6.00 -23.01
C ARG A 21 18.34 5.24 -24.24
N THR A 22 19.56 5.53 -24.68
CA THR A 22 20.13 4.85 -25.85
C THR A 22 20.60 3.47 -25.45
N LYS A 23 19.97 2.43 -26.00
CA LYS A 23 20.42 1.04 -25.82
C LYS A 23 21.77 0.85 -26.50
N VAL A 24 22.77 0.41 -25.75
CA VAL A 24 24.15 0.17 -26.23
C VAL A 24 24.48 -1.31 -26.39
N GLY A 25 23.62 -2.21 -25.88
CA GLY A 25 23.80 -3.64 -26.03
C GLY A 25 22.76 -4.46 -25.29
N THR A 26 22.96 -5.79 -25.35
CA THR A 26 22.18 -6.76 -24.60
C THR A 26 23.13 -7.74 -23.95
N TYR A 27 22.87 -8.08 -22.68
CA TYR A 27 23.64 -9.06 -21.93
C TYR A 27 22.73 -10.21 -21.50
N LYS A 28 23.22 -11.44 -21.59
CA LYS A 28 22.47 -12.65 -21.28
C LYS A 28 23.20 -13.45 -20.21
N SER A 29 22.52 -13.70 -19.10
CA SER A 29 22.95 -14.63 -18.05
C SER A 29 21.72 -15.37 -17.52
N SER A 30 21.43 -15.31 -16.22
CA SER A 30 20.15 -15.79 -15.67
C SER A 30 18.95 -14.99 -16.20
N PHE A 31 19.18 -13.71 -16.51
CA PHE A 31 18.23 -12.83 -17.17
C PHE A 31 18.79 -12.29 -18.49
N THR A 32 17.89 -11.75 -19.31
CA THR A 32 18.24 -10.91 -20.46
C THR A 32 18.15 -9.46 -20.01
N TYR A 33 19.23 -8.72 -20.23
CA TYR A 33 19.36 -7.32 -19.88
C TYR A 33 19.54 -6.49 -21.13
N ASP A 34 18.79 -5.40 -21.24
CA ASP A 34 19.13 -4.31 -22.15
C ASP A 34 20.02 -3.32 -21.42
N LEU A 35 21.18 -3.02 -22.01
CA LEU A 35 22.20 -2.13 -21.46
C LEU A 35 22.06 -0.75 -22.10
N TYR A 36 22.20 0.30 -21.31
CA TYR A 36 22.02 1.68 -21.75
C TYR A 36 23.28 2.52 -21.60
N SER A 37 23.36 3.62 -22.36
CA SER A 37 24.50 4.55 -22.34
C SER A 37 24.67 5.29 -21.01
N ASP A 38 23.65 5.31 -20.15
CA ASP A 38 23.69 5.90 -18.81
C ASP A 38 24.08 4.90 -17.69
N ASP A 39 24.78 3.83 -18.08
CA ASP A 39 25.30 2.79 -17.18
C ASP A 39 24.20 2.07 -16.37
N LYS A 40 22.99 1.99 -16.95
CA LYS A 40 21.88 1.22 -16.40
C LYS A 40 21.57 -0.01 -17.24
N ALA A 41 20.91 -0.95 -16.60
CA ALA A 41 20.35 -2.14 -17.19
C ALA A 41 18.86 -2.25 -16.87
N THR A 42 18.09 -2.73 -17.85
CA THR A 42 16.70 -3.16 -17.69
C THR A 42 16.64 -4.67 -17.88
N ILE A 43 16.04 -5.40 -16.94
CA ILE A 43 15.70 -6.81 -17.14
C ILE A 43 14.52 -6.88 -18.09
N VAL A 44 14.73 -7.41 -19.29
CA VAL A 44 13.69 -7.57 -20.33
C VAL A 44 13.16 -9.00 -20.40
N GLY A 45 13.74 -9.93 -19.63
CA GLY A 45 13.16 -11.23 -19.36
C GLY A 45 14.17 -12.31 -19.02
N THR A 46 13.85 -13.57 -19.31
CA THR A 46 14.72 -14.72 -19.06
C THR A 46 14.53 -15.81 -20.12
N TYR A 47 15.61 -16.55 -20.40
CA TYR A 47 15.59 -17.73 -21.28
C TYR A 47 14.90 -18.92 -20.61
N TYR A 48 14.89 -18.98 -19.28
CA TYR A 48 14.28 -20.09 -18.57
C TYR A 48 12.75 -20.00 -18.65
N THR A 49 12.11 -21.13 -18.91
CA THR A 49 10.65 -21.27 -18.81
C THR A 49 10.21 -21.41 -17.36
N SER A 50 11.06 -22.06 -16.54
CA SER A 50 10.84 -22.30 -15.13
C SER A 50 12.10 -21.96 -14.31
N MET A 51 11.92 -21.30 -13.16
CA MET A 51 12.97 -20.98 -12.20
C MET A 51 12.46 -21.21 -10.79
N ARG A 52 13.19 -22.01 -10.00
CA ARG A 52 12.87 -22.15 -8.57
C ARG A 52 13.09 -20.83 -7.83
N ASP A 53 14.28 -20.27 -7.96
CA ASP A 53 14.71 -19.05 -7.27
C ASP A 53 15.35 -18.09 -8.27
N ALA A 54 14.92 -16.83 -8.24
CA ALA A 54 15.46 -15.75 -9.07
C ALA A 54 15.92 -14.59 -8.18
N ILE A 55 17.21 -14.27 -8.22
CA ILE A 55 17.79 -13.15 -7.47
C ILE A 55 18.08 -12.01 -8.44
N ILE A 56 17.46 -10.86 -8.22
CA ILE A 56 17.67 -9.63 -8.98
C ILE A 56 18.80 -8.85 -8.30
N PRO A 57 19.98 -8.76 -8.93
CA PRO A 57 21.13 -8.08 -8.32
C PRO A 57 20.99 -6.56 -8.41
N GLY A 58 21.83 -5.82 -7.67
CA GLY A 58 21.96 -4.37 -7.83
C GLY A 58 22.64 -3.93 -9.13
N TYR A 59 23.50 -4.78 -9.71
CA TYR A 59 24.24 -4.47 -10.93
C TYR A 59 24.66 -5.74 -11.69
N VAL A 60 25.13 -5.57 -12.92
CA VAL A 60 25.82 -6.60 -13.72
C VAL A 60 27.13 -6.05 -14.30
N MET A 61 28.14 -6.91 -14.45
CA MET A 61 29.43 -6.58 -15.06
C MET A 61 29.49 -7.08 -16.49
N VAL A 62 29.71 -6.18 -17.45
CA VAL A 62 29.84 -6.51 -18.89
C VAL A 62 31.08 -5.79 -19.43
N ASN A 63 32.06 -6.54 -19.93
CA ASN A 63 33.32 -5.98 -20.45
C ASN A 63 34.05 -5.04 -19.47
N LYS A 64 34.15 -5.45 -18.20
CA LYS A 64 34.72 -4.65 -17.08
C LYS A 64 33.97 -3.34 -16.78
N LYS A 65 32.80 -3.13 -17.37
CA LYS A 65 31.91 -2.00 -17.10
C LYS A 65 30.72 -2.45 -16.27
N GLN A 66 30.40 -1.69 -15.23
CA GLN A 66 29.26 -1.93 -14.35
C GLN A 66 27.99 -1.29 -14.92
N TYR A 67 26.89 -2.03 -14.89
CA TYR A 67 25.56 -1.52 -15.24
C TYR A 67 24.60 -1.73 -14.07
N LEU A 68 23.99 -0.66 -13.56
CA LEU A 68 23.04 -0.71 -12.46
C LEU A 68 21.71 -1.29 -12.93
N VAL A 69 21.23 -2.35 -12.29
CA VAL A 69 19.92 -2.93 -12.61
C VAL A 69 18.85 -2.03 -12.00
N SER A 70 18.25 -1.19 -12.85
CA SER A 70 17.36 -0.11 -12.41
C SER A 70 15.90 -0.35 -12.75
N GLU A 71 15.61 -1.34 -13.58
CA GLU A 71 14.27 -1.58 -14.10
C GLU A 71 14.03 -3.07 -14.39
N ILE A 72 12.81 -3.53 -14.12
CA ILE A 72 12.23 -4.73 -14.71
C ILE A 72 11.23 -4.26 -15.75
N GLY A 73 11.53 -4.55 -17.01
CA GLY A 73 10.75 -4.11 -18.16
C GLY A 73 9.33 -4.68 -18.15
N ALA A 74 8.45 -4.03 -18.92
CA ALA A 74 7.08 -4.50 -19.09
C ALA A 74 7.08 -5.92 -19.66
N ASN A 75 6.21 -6.79 -19.13
CA ASN A 75 6.08 -8.19 -19.52
C ASN A 75 7.36 -9.04 -19.40
N ALA A 76 8.41 -8.57 -18.70
CA ALA A 76 9.70 -9.28 -18.64
C ALA A 76 9.58 -10.74 -18.18
N PHE A 77 8.68 -11.02 -17.24
CA PHE A 77 8.42 -12.36 -16.72
C PHE A 77 6.99 -12.84 -17.01
N GLU A 78 6.35 -12.31 -18.04
CA GLU A 78 4.98 -12.71 -18.39
C GLU A 78 4.87 -14.23 -18.60
N GLY A 79 3.92 -14.85 -17.89
CA GLY A 79 3.59 -16.27 -17.98
C GLY A 79 4.68 -17.23 -17.50
N LYS A 80 5.78 -16.73 -16.91
CA LYS A 80 6.89 -17.57 -16.47
C LYS A 80 6.53 -18.37 -15.22
N GLU A 81 7.11 -19.56 -15.08
CA GLU A 81 7.00 -20.35 -13.87
C GLU A 81 8.13 -19.99 -12.90
N ILE A 82 7.87 -19.05 -12.00
CA ILE A 82 8.88 -18.64 -11.01
C ILE A 82 8.30 -18.83 -9.63
N ASN A 83 8.99 -19.56 -8.75
CA ASN A 83 8.48 -19.83 -7.40
C ASN A 83 8.88 -18.75 -6.39
N LYS A 84 10.10 -18.22 -6.53
CA LYS A 84 10.65 -17.19 -5.63
C LYS A 84 11.42 -16.14 -6.40
N ILE A 85 11.15 -14.89 -6.08
CA ILE A 85 11.92 -13.73 -6.55
C ILE A 85 12.48 -13.00 -5.33
N THR A 86 13.74 -12.59 -5.40
CA THR A 86 14.38 -11.76 -4.38
C THR A 86 15.04 -10.58 -5.05
N ILE A 87 14.59 -9.37 -4.71
CA ILE A 87 15.30 -8.12 -5.01
C ILE A 87 16.32 -7.92 -3.90
N ASP A 88 17.59 -8.07 -4.26
CA ASP A 88 18.69 -8.06 -3.31
C ASP A 88 18.88 -6.67 -2.66
N SER A 89 19.43 -6.67 -1.45
CA SER A 89 19.75 -5.44 -0.71
C SER A 89 20.80 -4.55 -1.38
N SER A 90 21.64 -5.11 -2.27
CA SER A 90 22.59 -4.34 -3.09
C SER A 90 21.91 -3.46 -4.15
N ASN A 91 20.63 -3.67 -4.43
CA ASN A 91 19.89 -2.83 -5.35
C ASN A 91 19.43 -1.55 -4.62
N ASN A 92 19.82 -0.38 -5.13
CA ASN A 92 19.52 0.93 -4.51
C ASN A 92 18.36 1.67 -5.18
N GLY A 93 17.65 1.03 -6.10
CA GLY A 93 16.61 1.68 -6.91
C GLY A 93 16.17 0.79 -8.05
N LEU A 94 14.98 0.19 -7.93
CA LEU A 94 14.39 -0.65 -8.97
C LEU A 94 12.98 -0.19 -9.31
N LEU A 95 12.70 0.01 -10.60
CA LEU A 95 11.35 0.21 -11.11
C LEU A 95 10.79 -1.09 -11.69
N ILE A 96 9.65 -1.55 -11.19
CA ILE A 96 8.89 -2.66 -11.76
C ILE A 96 7.83 -2.08 -12.69
N LYS A 97 7.99 -2.31 -13.99
CA LYS A 97 7.03 -1.84 -15.01
C LYS A 97 5.72 -2.61 -14.96
N LYS A 98 4.67 -2.02 -15.54
CA LYS A 98 3.36 -2.65 -15.70
C LYS A 98 3.49 -4.03 -16.34
N ASN A 99 2.73 -4.99 -15.82
CA ASN A 99 2.71 -6.38 -16.27
C ASN A 99 4.05 -7.12 -16.22
N ALA A 100 5.08 -6.59 -15.56
CA ALA A 100 6.38 -7.27 -15.44
C ALA A 100 6.25 -8.72 -14.95
N PHE A 101 5.28 -9.00 -14.07
CA PHE A 101 4.98 -10.34 -13.54
C PHE A 101 3.59 -10.87 -13.93
N TYR A 102 3.07 -10.45 -15.08
CA TYR A 102 1.74 -10.88 -15.51
C TYR A 102 1.64 -12.40 -15.66
N GLY A 103 0.65 -13.03 -15.01
CA GLY A 103 0.41 -14.46 -15.13
C GLY A 103 1.45 -15.38 -14.46
N VAL A 104 2.34 -14.87 -13.61
CA VAL A 104 3.30 -15.69 -12.83
C VAL A 104 2.57 -16.37 -11.67
N LYS A 105 1.76 -17.40 -11.99
CA LYS A 105 0.83 -18.07 -11.05
C LYS A 105 1.51 -18.93 -9.98
N ASN A 106 2.73 -19.40 -10.27
CA ASN A 106 3.48 -20.27 -9.38
C ASN A 106 4.33 -19.52 -8.34
N LEU A 107 4.31 -18.18 -8.36
CA LEU A 107 5.01 -17.38 -7.40
C LEU A 107 4.47 -17.64 -5.98
N ARG A 108 5.39 -17.93 -5.06
CA ARG A 108 5.13 -18.17 -3.64
C ARG A 108 5.79 -17.13 -2.75
N GLN A 109 6.91 -16.57 -3.19
CA GLN A 109 7.62 -15.54 -2.43
C GLN A 109 8.15 -14.43 -3.34
N PHE A 110 7.90 -13.19 -2.94
CA PHE A 110 8.50 -12.01 -3.54
C PHE A 110 9.16 -11.19 -2.43
N ASN A 111 10.47 -11.35 -2.32
CA ASN A 111 11.28 -10.71 -1.28
C ASN A 111 11.83 -9.38 -1.80
N ILE A 112 11.61 -8.31 -1.05
CA ILE A 112 12.09 -6.97 -1.35
C ILE A 112 13.02 -6.53 -0.22
N TYR A 113 14.33 -6.69 -0.41
CA TYR A 113 15.33 -6.21 0.56
C TYR A 113 15.96 -4.89 0.16
N SER A 114 15.83 -4.50 -1.11
CA SER A 114 16.20 -3.17 -1.58
C SER A 114 15.36 -2.09 -0.87
N PRO A 115 15.99 -1.00 -0.38
CA PRO A 115 15.28 0.08 0.31
C PRO A 115 14.38 0.91 -0.61
N TYR A 116 14.62 0.87 -1.93
CA TYR A 116 13.93 1.71 -2.91
C TYR A 116 13.44 0.86 -4.09
N VAL A 117 12.26 0.30 -3.94
CA VAL A 117 11.56 -0.38 -5.05
C VAL A 117 10.28 0.38 -5.34
N ASP A 118 10.12 0.70 -6.62
CA ASP A 118 8.92 1.33 -7.13
C ASP A 118 8.21 0.37 -8.08
N ALA A 119 6.88 0.35 -8.06
CA ALA A 119 6.10 -0.49 -8.97
C ALA A 119 5.03 0.36 -9.67
N GLU A 120 4.91 0.22 -10.98
CA GLU A 120 3.78 0.79 -11.72
C GLU A 120 2.48 0.05 -11.35
N ILE A 121 1.35 0.74 -11.46
CA ILE A 121 0.04 0.13 -11.25
C ILE A 121 -0.13 -1.00 -12.26
N GLY A 122 -0.38 -2.21 -11.74
CA GLY A 122 -0.43 -3.44 -12.54
C GLY A 122 0.91 -4.16 -12.73
N GLY A 123 2.00 -3.75 -12.08
CA GLY A 123 3.29 -4.48 -12.13
C GLY A 123 3.19 -5.95 -11.66
N PHE A 124 2.28 -6.22 -10.73
CA PHE A 124 1.96 -7.55 -10.19
C PHE A 124 0.59 -8.09 -10.65
N SER A 125 0.02 -7.53 -11.72
CA SER A 125 -1.29 -7.97 -12.23
C SER A 125 -1.27 -9.46 -12.55
N GLY A 126 -2.28 -10.22 -12.13
CA GLY A 126 -2.38 -11.65 -12.47
C GLY A 126 -1.30 -12.56 -11.86
N VAL A 127 -0.51 -12.07 -10.89
CA VAL A 127 0.32 -12.92 -10.04
C VAL A 127 -0.59 -13.87 -9.23
N GLY A 128 -0.12 -15.10 -8.98
CA GLY A 128 -0.88 -16.08 -8.21
C GLY A 128 -1.23 -15.61 -6.79
N THR A 129 -2.39 -16.02 -6.27
CA THR A 129 -2.88 -15.63 -4.94
C THR A 129 -2.11 -16.24 -3.77
N LEU A 130 -1.14 -17.12 -4.06
CA LEU A 130 -0.32 -17.82 -3.04
C LEU A 130 1.06 -17.18 -2.83
N VAL A 131 1.30 -15.98 -3.38
CA VAL A 131 2.55 -15.24 -3.17
C VAL A 131 2.55 -14.57 -1.79
N GLN A 132 3.71 -14.52 -1.16
CA GLN A 132 3.99 -13.68 0.00
C GLN A 132 4.91 -12.53 -0.39
N PHE A 133 4.49 -11.31 -0.12
CA PHE A 133 5.36 -10.14 -0.22
C PHE A 133 6.02 -9.87 1.15
N GLN A 134 7.34 -9.84 1.19
CA GLN A 134 8.09 -9.65 2.44
C GLN A 134 9.43 -8.96 2.23
N GLY A 135 10.05 -8.53 3.32
CA GLY A 135 11.38 -7.91 3.33
C GLY A 135 11.35 -6.43 3.72
N SER A 136 12.52 -5.89 4.07
CA SER A 136 12.68 -4.53 4.60
C SER A 136 12.31 -3.41 3.62
N GLY A 137 12.19 -3.71 2.32
CA GLY A 137 11.76 -2.77 1.29
C GLY A 137 10.24 -2.68 1.11
N ILE A 138 9.45 -3.52 1.80
CA ILE A 138 7.99 -3.49 1.72
C ILE A 138 7.39 -2.13 2.09
N PRO A 139 7.81 -1.45 3.17
CA PRO A 139 7.24 -0.15 3.53
C PRO A 139 7.32 0.87 2.39
N ASN A 140 8.51 1.04 1.80
CA ASN A 140 8.71 1.98 0.70
C ASN A 140 7.90 1.60 -0.54
N THR A 141 7.94 0.32 -0.93
CA THR A 141 7.23 -0.16 -2.13
C THR A 141 5.73 0.05 -2.02
N VAL A 142 5.14 -0.31 -0.88
CA VAL A 142 3.70 -0.18 -0.65
C VAL A 142 3.30 1.29 -0.61
N GLU A 143 4.03 2.14 0.10
CA GLU A 143 3.72 3.59 0.18
C GLU A 143 3.76 4.27 -1.19
N ARG A 144 4.79 4.01 -2.01
CA ARG A 144 4.89 4.57 -3.35
C ARG A 144 3.79 4.07 -4.28
N TYR A 145 3.40 2.79 -4.15
CA TYR A 145 2.27 2.24 -4.88
C TYR A 145 0.95 2.90 -4.45
N SER A 146 0.75 3.10 -3.14
CA SER A 146 -0.38 3.82 -2.58
C SER A 146 -0.45 5.27 -3.09
N GLU A 147 0.66 5.99 -3.16
CA GLU A 147 0.70 7.35 -3.73
C GLU A 147 0.18 7.38 -5.18
N LYS A 148 0.54 6.38 -5.99
CA LYS A 148 0.07 6.29 -7.38
C LYS A 148 -1.42 6.00 -7.47
N LEU A 149 -1.93 5.09 -6.62
CA LEU A 149 -3.36 4.82 -6.54
C LEU A 149 -4.14 6.06 -6.10
N LEU A 150 -3.68 6.75 -5.05
CA LEU A 150 -4.32 7.99 -4.57
C LEU A 150 -4.37 9.06 -5.67
N LYS A 151 -3.28 9.26 -6.41
CA LYS A 151 -3.25 10.17 -7.57
C LYS A 151 -4.21 9.72 -8.68
N GLN A 152 -4.29 8.42 -8.97
CA GLN A 152 -5.24 7.88 -9.94
C GLN A 152 -6.69 8.14 -9.52
N TRP A 153 -6.97 8.17 -8.21
CA TRP A 153 -8.29 8.38 -7.63
C TRP A 153 -8.62 9.85 -7.31
N ASP A 154 -7.74 10.78 -7.69
CA ASP A 154 -7.88 12.20 -7.36
C ASP A 154 -8.07 12.44 -5.84
N LEU A 155 -7.27 11.70 -5.05
CA LEU A 155 -7.20 11.84 -3.60
C LEU A 155 -5.92 12.56 -3.17
N PRO A 156 -5.95 13.28 -2.02
CA PRO A 156 -4.78 13.97 -1.50
C PRO A 156 -3.58 13.04 -1.29
N VAL A 157 -2.37 13.55 -1.51
CA VAL A 157 -1.11 12.85 -1.23
C VAL A 157 -0.24 13.78 -0.41
N ARG A 158 0.22 13.32 0.76
CA ARG A 158 1.06 14.09 1.69
C ARG A 158 0.46 15.45 2.07
N ASN A 159 -0.86 15.51 2.17
CA ASN A 159 -1.58 16.68 2.63
C ASN A 159 -1.34 16.90 4.13
N ASN A 160 -1.26 18.15 4.57
CA ASN A 160 -1.00 18.43 5.98
C ASN A 160 -2.31 18.54 6.77
N TYR A 161 -2.83 17.41 7.24
CA TYR A 161 -4.11 17.37 7.97
C TYR A 161 -4.08 18.06 9.34
N LYS A 162 -2.90 18.43 9.87
CA LYS A 162 -2.79 19.21 11.11
C LYS A 162 -3.46 20.58 11.02
N TYR A 163 -3.56 21.14 9.81
CA TYR A 163 -4.12 22.48 9.58
C TYR A 163 -5.45 22.44 8.82
N ILE A 164 -6.09 21.27 8.76
CA ILE A 164 -7.34 21.04 8.04
C ILE A 164 -8.41 20.62 9.05
N THR A 165 -9.67 20.93 8.75
CA THR A 165 -10.78 20.55 9.63
C THR A 165 -11.02 19.04 9.64
N ASP A 166 -11.48 18.51 10.77
CA ASP A 166 -11.88 17.11 10.91
C ASP A 166 -12.94 16.68 9.89
N ASP A 167 -13.84 17.57 9.49
CA ASP A 167 -14.87 17.28 8.47
C ASP A 167 -14.23 17.01 7.11
N THR A 168 -13.28 17.85 6.68
CA THR A 168 -12.52 17.64 5.44
C THR A 168 -11.73 16.34 5.50
N MET A 169 -11.01 16.07 6.59
CA MET A 169 -10.27 14.82 6.78
C MET A 169 -11.20 13.60 6.68
N LYS A 170 -12.36 13.64 7.36
CA LYS A 170 -13.35 12.55 7.30
C LYS A 170 -13.93 12.35 5.91
N ARG A 171 -14.17 13.42 5.15
CA ARG A 171 -14.62 13.31 3.75
C ARG A 171 -13.59 12.61 2.89
N ASP A 172 -12.32 12.98 3.03
CA ASP A 172 -11.24 12.37 2.26
C ASP A 172 -11.01 10.90 2.67
N LEU A 173 -11.07 10.60 3.98
CA LEU A 173 -11.03 9.24 4.52
C LEU A 173 -12.22 8.38 4.06
N PHE A 174 -13.41 8.97 3.95
CA PHE A 174 -14.60 8.30 3.41
C PHE A 174 -14.44 8.00 1.92
N ARG A 175 -13.96 8.97 1.13
CA ARG A 175 -13.66 8.77 -0.29
C ARG A 175 -12.60 7.69 -0.49
N LEU A 176 -11.53 7.68 0.33
CA LEU A 176 -10.54 6.61 0.34
C LEU A 176 -11.20 5.25 0.57
N GLY A 177 -12.05 5.11 1.59
CA GLY A 177 -12.72 3.85 1.90
C GLY A 177 -13.56 3.34 0.73
N LYS A 178 -14.27 4.24 0.05
CA LYS A 178 -15.05 3.94 -1.15
C LYS A 178 -14.19 3.44 -2.31
N GLU A 179 -13.10 4.14 -2.64
CA GLU A 179 -12.19 3.72 -3.72
C GLU A 179 -11.51 2.39 -3.40
N MET A 180 -11.17 2.17 -2.13
CA MET A 180 -10.63 0.90 -1.68
C MET A 180 -11.64 -0.26 -1.82
N GLN A 181 -12.91 -0.07 -1.47
CA GLN A 181 -13.95 -1.08 -1.69
C GLN A 181 -14.19 -1.38 -3.17
N ASN A 182 -14.01 -0.40 -4.05
CA ASN A 182 -14.09 -0.59 -5.49
C ASN A 182 -12.89 -1.37 -6.05
N LYS A 183 -11.70 -1.16 -5.46
CA LYS A 183 -10.45 -1.72 -5.95
C LYS A 183 -10.10 -3.09 -5.36
N PHE A 184 -10.35 -3.27 -4.07
CA PHE A 184 -9.86 -4.39 -3.28
C PHE A 184 -11.01 -5.28 -2.78
N GLY A 185 -10.81 -6.58 -2.83
CA GLY A 185 -11.78 -7.57 -2.34
C GLY A 185 -11.38 -8.21 -1.01
N ILE A 186 -12.37 -8.61 -0.22
CA ILE A 186 -12.15 -9.48 0.94
C ILE A 186 -12.19 -10.94 0.47
N TYR A 187 -11.06 -11.63 0.59
CA TYR A 187 -10.90 -13.02 0.17
C TYR A 187 -9.79 -13.71 0.99
N ASP A 188 -10.18 -14.43 2.04
CA ASP A 188 -9.24 -15.06 2.99
C ASP A 188 -8.48 -16.27 2.44
N LYS A 189 -8.78 -16.72 1.21
CA LYS A 189 -8.08 -17.86 0.57
C LYS A 189 -6.83 -17.45 -0.21
N VAL A 190 -6.34 -16.22 -0.03
CA VAL A 190 -4.99 -15.84 -0.47
C VAL A 190 -3.95 -16.24 0.59
N ALA A 191 -2.71 -16.46 0.19
CA ALA A 191 -1.63 -16.63 1.17
C ALA A 191 -1.40 -15.29 1.89
N TYR A 192 -1.18 -15.35 3.21
CA TYR A 192 -0.93 -14.17 4.06
C TYR A 192 -1.99 -13.07 3.87
N PRO A 193 -3.28 -13.40 4.06
CA PRO A 193 -4.38 -12.49 3.75
C PRO A 193 -4.38 -11.24 4.63
N ASP A 194 -3.71 -11.29 5.78
CA ASP A 194 -3.52 -10.20 6.75
C ASP A 194 -2.33 -9.28 6.44
N ASN A 195 -1.55 -9.56 5.38
CA ASN A 195 -0.44 -8.72 4.94
C ASN A 195 -0.91 -7.61 3.98
N ALA A 196 -0.66 -6.35 4.33
CA ALA A 196 -1.10 -5.20 3.55
C ALA A 196 -0.47 -5.14 2.15
N ALA A 197 0.77 -5.64 1.97
CA ALA A 197 1.42 -5.69 0.66
C ALA A 197 0.72 -6.69 -0.27
N ASN A 198 0.27 -7.83 0.29
CA ASN A 198 -0.54 -8.80 -0.44
C ASN A 198 -1.85 -8.16 -0.94
N VAL A 199 -2.57 -7.46 -0.06
CA VAL A 199 -3.80 -6.74 -0.46
C VAL A 199 -3.51 -5.69 -1.53
N CYS A 200 -2.45 -4.90 -1.33
CA CYS A 200 -2.08 -3.79 -2.22
C CYS A 200 -1.75 -4.28 -3.64
N PHE A 201 -0.98 -5.37 -3.77
CA PHE A 201 -0.49 -5.83 -5.06
C PHE A 201 -1.38 -6.87 -5.75
N ILE A 202 -2.02 -7.76 -5.00
CA ILE A 202 -2.89 -8.82 -5.54
C ILE A 202 -4.31 -8.31 -5.73
N GLY A 203 -4.72 -7.31 -4.94
CA GLY A 203 -6.09 -6.79 -4.98
C GLY A 203 -7.02 -7.46 -3.98
N SER A 204 -6.52 -8.35 -3.11
CA SER A 204 -7.36 -9.09 -2.17
C SER A 204 -6.64 -9.56 -0.91
N GLY A 205 -7.39 -9.71 0.18
CA GLY A 205 -6.93 -10.26 1.46
C GLY A 205 -8.05 -10.30 2.50
N SER A 206 -7.69 -10.42 3.78
CA SER A 206 -8.65 -10.47 4.88
C SER A 206 -9.12 -9.09 5.32
N SER A 207 -10.12 -9.09 6.20
CA SER A 207 -10.53 -7.91 6.99
C SER A 207 -9.33 -7.18 7.58
N ASN A 208 -8.38 -7.92 8.17
CA ASN A 208 -7.17 -7.38 8.77
C ASN A 208 -6.25 -6.73 7.72
N GLY A 209 -5.95 -7.45 6.64
CA GLY A 209 -5.07 -6.94 5.57
C GLY A 209 -5.63 -5.68 4.91
N LEU A 210 -6.95 -5.64 4.66
CA LEU A 210 -7.63 -4.48 4.08
C LEU A 210 -7.62 -3.28 5.03
N THR A 211 -7.90 -3.50 6.32
CA THR A 211 -7.87 -2.48 7.37
C THR A 211 -6.47 -1.86 7.53
N ARG A 212 -5.43 -2.68 7.44
CA ARG A 212 -4.02 -2.24 7.47
C ARG A 212 -3.66 -1.42 6.23
N LEU A 213 -4.06 -1.88 5.04
CA LEU A 213 -3.84 -1.13 3.81
C LEU A 213 -4.55 0.23 3.85
N TYR A 214 -5.78 0.30 4.38
CA TYR A 214 -6.48 1.58 4.54
C TYR A 214 -5.71 2.53 5.43
N ARG A 215 -5.26 2.07 6.60
CA ARG A 215 -4.40 2.85 7.49
C ARG A 215 -3.14 3.35 6.76
N ILE A 216 -2.47 2.49 6.00
CA ILE A 216 -1.28 2.87 5.23
C ILE A 216 -1.61 3.98 4.22
N MET A 217 -2.70 3.83 3.46
CA MET A 217 -3.11 4.81 2.45
C MET A 217 -3.52 6.13 3.08
N ALA A 218 -4.23 6.12 4.22
CA ALA A 218 -4.56 7.34 4.98
C ALA A 218 -3.30 8.09 5.44
N ILE A 219 -2.28 7.36 5.92
CA ILE A 219 -0.98 7.96 6.28
C ILE A 219 -0.29 8.55 5.05
N VAL A 220 -0.35 7.89 3.90
CA VAL A 220 0.20 8.40 2.63
C VAL A 220 -0.56 9.64 2.14
N MET A 221 -1.87 9.73 2.40
CA MET A 221 -2.63 10.97 2.19
C MET A 221 -2.16 12.09 3.11
N GLY A 222 -1.48 11.77 4.21
CA GLY A 222 -0.87 12.68 5.17
C GLY A 222 -1.55 12.72 6.54
N VAL A 223 -2.48 11.81 6.82
CA VAL A 223 -3.10 11.67 8.15
C VAL A 223 -2.02 11.17 9.13
N PRO A 224 -1.86 11.79 10.32
CA PRO A 224 -0.86 11.32 11.27
C PRO A 224 -1.12 9.86 11.71
N SER A 225 -0.05 9.09 11.89
CA SER A 225 -0.13 7.64 12.12
C SER A 225 -0.79 7.23 13.44
N ASP A 226 -0.89 8.17 14.37
CA ASP A 226 -1.53 8.11 15.69
C ASP A 226 -2.95 8.70 15.67
N GLU A 227 -3.49 9.06 14.51
CA GLU A 227 -4.87 9.54 14.32
C GLU A 227 -5.72 8.59 13.48
N VAL A 228 -5.09 7.58 12.88
CA VAL A 228 -5.75 6.47 12.21
C VAL A 228 -5.10 5.15 12.62
N LEU A 229 -5.88 4.27 13.23
CA LEU A 229 -5.43 2.98 13.74
C LEU A 229 -6.13 1.83 12.99
N ALA A 230 -5.45 0.68 12.94
CA ALA A 230 -6.04 -0.58 12.52
C ALA A 230 -6.34 -1.38 13.79
N ALA A 231 -7.60 -1.77 13.98
CA ALA A 231 -8.07 -2.43 15.18
C ALA A 231 -8.85 -3.70 14.85
N CYS A 232 -8.99 -4.58 15.84
CA CYS A 232 -9.79 -5.79 15.71
C CYS A 232 -10.45 -6.14 17.04
N ASP A 233 -11.46 -7.00 16.98
CA ASP A 233 -12.18 -7.51 18.14
C ASP A 233 -11.45 -8.63 18.89
N ASN A 234 -10.20 -8.92 18.48
CA ASN A 234 -9.39 -10.04 18.95
C ASN A 234 -10.01 -11.43 18.67
N MET A 235 -10.97 -11.51 17.75
CA MET A 235 -11.52 -12.77 17.25
C MET A 235 -11.22 -12.92 15.74
N HIS A 236 -11.94 -12.19 14.89
CA HIS A 236 -11.84 -12.35 13.43
C HIS A 236 -12.06 -11.07 12.61
N TYR A 237 -12.60 -10.01 13.24
CA TYR A 237 -13.06 -8.83 12.51
C TYR A 237 -12.23 -7.61 12.84
N CYS A 238 -11.90 -6.82 11.82
CA CYS A 238 -11.03 -5.67 11.92
C CYS A 238 -11.63 -4.43 11.28
N TRP A 239 -11.31 -3.26 11.80
CA TRP A 239 -11.82 -1.96 11.34
C TRP A 239 -10.79 -0.87 11.64
N ASN A 240 -11.07 0.35 11.19
CA ASN A 240 -10.20 1.48 11.49
C ASN A 240 -10.79 2.36 12.58
N TYR A 241 -9.97 2.80 13.53
CA TYR A 241 -10.33 3.93 14.38
C TYR A 241 -9.79 5.21 13.78
N THR A 242 -10.61 6.27 13.79
CA THR A 242 -10.22 7.62 13.38
C THR A 242 -10.40 8.57 14.54
N LYS A 243 -9.34 9.31 14.87
CA LYS A 243 -9.35 10.34 15.90
C LYS A 243 -10.08 11.58 15.40
N VAL A 244 -10.85 12.20 16.30
CA VAL A 244 -11.61 13.42 16.04
C VAL A 244 -11.46 14.32 17.27
N VAL A 245 -11.09 15.57 17.05
CA VAL A 245 -11.07 16.59 18.09
C VAL A 245 -12.46 17.22 18.15
N GLY A 246 -13.18 17.00 19.26
CA GLY A 246 -14.53 17.53 19.40
C GLY A 246 -14.54 19.06 19.38
N PHE A 247 -15.29 19.67 18.45
CA PHE A 247 -15.46 21.12 18.31
C PHE A 247 -15.97 21.87 19.55
N ARG A 248 -16.48 21.17 20.59
CA ARG A 248 -17.16 21.79 21.74
C ARG A 248 -16.62 21.41 23.12
N ASP A 249 -15.95 20.27 23.25
CA ASP A 249 -15.60 19.72 24.56
C ASP A 249 -14.08 19.61 24.80
N ASP A 250 -13.24 20.03 23.82
CA ASP A 250 -11.77 19.84 23.77
C ASP A 250 -11.28 18.39 24.00
N LYS A 251 -12.19 17.43 24.08
CA LYS A 251 -11.87 16.01 24.27
C LYS A 251 -11.58 15.34 22.94
N ILE A 252 -10.49 14.60 22.92
CA ILE A 252 -10.13 13.69 21.84
C ILE A 252 -11.02 12.46 21.93
N LYS A 253 -11.75 12.16 20.84
CA LYS A 253 -12.65 11.02 20.74
C LYS A 253 -12.31 10.15 19.54
N TRP A 254 -12.42 8.84 19.72
CA TRP A 254 -12.17 7.85 18.67
C TRP A 254 -13.47 7.28 18.10
N TYR A 255 -13.60 7.33 16.77
CA TYR A 255 -14.74 6.82 16.04
C TYR A 255 -14.34 5.61 15.19
N VAL A 256 -15.26 4.66 15.04
CA VAL A 256 -15.08 3.50 14.17
C VAL A 256 -15.41 3.89 12.73
N PHE A 257 -14.49 3.59 11.82
CA PHE A 257 -14.72 3.56 10.39
C PHE A 257 -14.53 2.12 9.89
N ASP A 258 -15.64 1.49 9.54
CA ASP A 258 -15.67 0.12 9.06
C ASP A 258 -15.60 0.12 7.52
N ILE A 259 -14.39 -0.02 6.98
CA ILE A 259 -14.16 -0.11 5.53
C ILE A 259 -14.79 -1.35 4.89
N GLN A 260 -15.27 -2.31 5.67
CA GLN A 260 -15.92 -3.50 5.12
C GLN A 260 -17.44 -3.32 4.97
N ASP A 261 -18.03 -2.35 5.68
CA ASP A 261 -19.44 -2.02 5.53
C ASP A 261 -19.68 -1.29 4.20
N LYS A 262 -20.48 -1.89 3.32
CA LYS A 262 -20.59 -1.50 1.92
C LYS A 262 -21.03 -0.03 1.78
N ILE A 263 -20.16 0.79 1.18
CA ILE A 263 -20.44 2.17 0.81
C ILE A 263 -21.12 2.15 -0.55
N GLN A 264 -22.29 2.77 -0.66
CA GLN A 264 -23.01 2.83 -1.95
C GLN A 264 -22.23 3.68 -2.97
N ASN A 265 -22.15 3.21 -4.21
CA ASN A 265 -21.35 3.86 -5.26
C ASN A 265 -21.79 5.29 -5.59
N ASN A 266 -23.06 5.63 -5.43
CA ASN A 266 -23.62 6.97 -5.66
C ASN A 266 -23.56 7.90 -4.43
N LEU A 267 -23.03 7.41 -3.30
CA LEU A 267 -22.93 8.19 -2.07
C LEU A 267 -21.71 9.12 -2.13
N TYR A 268 -21.94 10.43 -1.97
CA TYR A 268 -20.89 11.46 -1.99
C TYR A 268 -20.11 11.51 -0.67
N TYR A 269 -20.83 11.64 0.45
CA TYR A 269 -20.28 11.61 1.80
C TYR A 269 -21.40 11.24 2.77
N ASN A 270 -21.11 10.38 3.74
CA ASN A 270 -22.03 10.07 4.83
C ASN A 270 -21.30 10.22 6.18
N PRO A 271 -21.63 11.23 7.00
CA PRO A 271 -20.99 11.41 8.31
C PRO A 271 -21.26 10.26 9.26
N HIS A 272 -22.35 9.50 9.07
CA HIS A 272 -22.67 8.31 9.89
C HIS A 272 -21.77 7.11 9.62
N ALA A 273 -20.93 7.15 8.58
CA ALA A 273 -19.91 6.13 8.34
C ALA A 273 -18.82 6.13 9.44
N PHE A 274 -18.64 7.26 10.13
CA PHE A 274 -17.79 7.37 11.33
C PHE A 274 -18.67 7.24 12.57
N MET A 275 -18.84 6.01 13.02
CA MET A 275 -19.80 5.68 14.06
C MET A 275 -19.18 5.67 15.45
N LYS A 276 -20.02 5.90 16.46
CA LYS A 276 -19.65 5.61 17.84
C LYS A 276 -19.40 4.11 17.99
N GLU A 277 -18.48 3.75 18.85
CA GLU A 277 -18.12 2.35 19.06
C GLU A 277 -19.29 1.52 19.60
N SER A 278 -20.09 2.05 20.53
CA SER A 278 -21.32 1.36 20.97
C SER A 278 -22.30 1.08 19.84
N ALA A 279 -22.41 1.99 18.87
CA ALA A 279 -23.27 1.79 17.71
C ALA A 279 -22.70 0.71 16.79
N PHE A 280 -21.39 0.68 16.58
CA PHE A 280 -20.70 -0.37 15.83
C PHE A 280 -20.89 -1.75 16.46
N ILE A 281 -20.66 -1.87 17.77
CA ILE A 281 -20.83 -3.13 18.52
C ILE A 281 -22.27 -3.62 18.44
N LYS A 282 -23.25 -2.71 18.57
CA LYS A 282 -24.66 -3.08 18.55
C LYS A 282 -25.16 -3.47 17.15
N ASN A 283 -24.70 -2.79 16.10
CA ASN A 283 -25.33 -2.86 14.78
C ASN A 283 -24.50 -3.61 13.73
N ASN A 284 -23.17 -3.65 13.85
CA ASN A 284 -22.29 -4.22 12.84
C ASN A 284 -21.78 -5.59 13.24
N LEU A 285 -21.16 -5.74 14.42
CA LEU A 285 -20.55 -7.01 14.82
C LEU A 285 -21.52 -8.20 14.92
N PRO A 286 -22.79 -8.06 15.35
CA PRO A 286 -23.75 -9.16 15.35
C PRO A 286 -24.08 -9.70 13.95
N LYS A 287 -23.82 -8.93 12.88
CA LYS A 287 -23.95 -9.42 11.49
C LYS A 287 -22.93 -10.50 11.18
N TYR A 288 -21.79 -10.50 11.85
CA TYR A 288 -20.67 -11.42 11.63
C TYR A 288 -20.70 -12.62 12.59
N TYR A 289 -21.05 -12.38 13.85
CA TYR A 289 -20.99 -13.40 14.90
C TYR A 289 -22.36 -13.99 15.29
N GLY A 290 -23.44 -13.37 14.84
CA GLY A 290 -24.78 -13.65 15.34
C GLY A 290 -25.11 -12.86 16.61
N LYS A 291 -26.40 -12.73 16.90
CA LYS A 291 -26.92 -11.89 18.00
C LYS A 291 -26.65 -12.44 19.41
N SER A 292 -26.28 -13.71 19.53
CA SER A 292 -26.04 -14.39 20.81
C SER A 292 -24.62 -14.20 21.34
N VAL A 293 -23.70 -13.69 20.52
CA VAL A 293 -22.30 -13.47 20.93
C VAL A 293 -22.22 -12.19 21.75
N THR A 294 -21.75 -12.32 22.99
CA THR A 294 -21.45 -11.17 23.85
C THR A 294 -20.09 -10.62 23.47
N ILE A 295 -20.07 -9.35 23.07
CA ILE A 295 -18.85 -8.68 22.62
C ILE A 295 -18.40 -7.75 23.74
N ASP A 296 -17.17 -7.97 24.20
CA ASP A 296 -16.54 -7.15 25.22
C ASP A 296 -15.59 -6.15 24.57
N PRO A 297 -15.95 -4.85 24.48
CA PRO A 297 -15.09 -3.85 23.89
C PRO A 297 -13.75 -3.70 24.60
N HIS A 298 -13.64 -4.03 25.87
CA HIS A 298 -12.38 -3.95 26.61
C HIS A 298 -11.38 -5.03 26.19
N LYS A 299 -11.75 -5.94 25.29
CA LYS A 299 -10.83 -6.91 24.67
C LYS A 299 -10.38 -6.51 23.27
N PHE A 300 -10.85 -5.37 22.75
CA PHE A 300 -10.44 -4.89 21.44
C PHE A 300 -8.96 -4.53 21.45
N ILE A 301 -8.31 -4.80 20.32
CA ILE A 301 -6.88 -4.58 20.14
C ILE A 301 -6.63 -3.57 19.03
N VAL A 302 -5.50 -2.89 19.10
CA VAL A 302 -4.92 -2.13 18.00
C VAL A 302 -3.64 -2.80 17.52
N HIS A 303 -3.39 -2.75 16.22
CA HIS A 303 -2.19 -3.28 15.61
C HIS A 303 -1.05 -2.26 15.63
N ASN A 304 0.06 -2.66 16.24
CA ASN A 304 1.31 -1.89 16.27
C ASN A 304 2.09 -2.05 14.97
N THR A 305 2.06 -3.25 14.39
CA THR A 305 2.56 -3.47 13.03
C THR A 305 1.70 -2.73 12.02
N ARG A 306 2.30 -2.25 10.93
CA ARG A 306 1.62 -1.52 9.87
C ARG A 306 1.34 -2.41 8.65
N TYR A 307 2.29 -3.26 8.25
CA TYR A 307 2.22 -4.04 7.01
C TYR A 307 1.93 -5.53 7.22
N ASN A 308 2.33 -6.08 8.37
CA ASN A 308 2.24 -7.47 8.80
C ASN A 308 2.98 -8.47 7.89
N TYR A 309 4.21 -8.15 7.50
CA TYR A 309 5.12 -9.11 6.87
C TYR A 309 6.08 -9.73 7.91
N PRO A 310 6.65 -10.92 7.67
CA PRO A 310 7.59 -11.53 8.61
C PRO A 310 8.79 -10.63 8.93
N ASN A 311 9.10 -10.47 10.22
CA ASN A 311 10.16 -9.61 10.73
C ASN A 311 9.94 -8.10 10.52
N GLU A 312 8.69 -7.65 10.38
CA GLU A 312 8.38 -6.22 10.41
C GLU A 312 8.78 -5.58 11.75
N SER A 313 8.39 -6.19 12.87
CA SER A 313 8.87 -5.77 14.19
C SER A 313 10.22 -6.41 14.46
N LYS A 314 11.30 -5.63 14.39
CA LYS A 314 12.67 -6.08 14.72
C LYS A 314 12.93 -6.23 16.21
N TYR A 315 12.06 -5.63 17.03
CA TYR A 315 12.15 -5.60 18.48
C TYR A 315 10.90 -6.27 19.06
N ASP A 316 11.02 -6.86 20.25
CA ASP A 316 10.01 -7.67 20.96
C ASP A 316 8.72 -6.92 21.37
N TYR A 317 8.39 -5.83 20.65
CA TYR A 317 7.10 -5.17 20.73
C TYR A 317 6.02 -6.13 20.25
N LYS A 318 4.99 -6.29 21.08
CA LYS A 318 3.80 -7.05 20.73
C LYS A 318 3.22 -6.48 19.42
N ASN A 319 2.92 -7.37 18.47
CA ASN A 319 2.32 -7.01 17.17
C ASN A 319 0.98 -6.28 17.31
N SER A 320 0.33 -6.46 18.45
CA SER A 320 -0.87 -5.75 18.88
C SER A 320 -0.86 -5.52 20.38
N GLU A 321 -1.67 -4.58 20.83
CA GLU A 321 -1.93 -4.35 22.25
C GLU A 321 -3.42 -4.02 22.46
N ASN A 322 -3.87 -4.10 23.71
CA ASN A 322 -5.23 -3.69 24.07
C ASN A 322 -5.45 -2.21 23.74
N PHE A 323 -6.62 -1.84 23.23
CA PHE A 323 -6.85 -0.45 22.84
C PHE A 323 -6.92 0.51 24.03
N ASP A 324 -7.48 0.08 25.17
CA ASP A 324 -7.53 0.92 26.38
C ASP A 324 -6.12 1.18 26.93
N ASP A 325 -5.28 0.15 26.99
CA ASP A 325 -3.87 0.27 27.38
C ASP A 325 -3.10 1.22 26.43
N TRP A 326 -3.36 1.13 25.12
CA TRP A 326 -2.75 2.02 24.13
C TRP A 326 -3.19 3.47 24.34
N LEU A 327 -4.47 3.72 24.62
CA LEU A 327 -4.99 5.06 24.85
C LEU A 327 -4.38 5.69 26.11
N GLU A 328 -4.30 4.94 27.20
CA GLU A 328 -3.69 5.38 28.46
C GLU A 328 -2.20 5.72 28.26
N ARG A 329 -1.43 4.78 27.67
CA ARG A 329 0.01 4.95 27.46
C ARG A 329 0.37 6.14 26.58
N ASN A 330 -0.47 6.46 25.60
CA ASN A 330 -0.23 7.57 24.66
C ASN A 330 -0.98 8.86 25.03
N ASN A 331 -1.72 8.88 26.14
CA ASN A 331 -2.63 9.99 26.51
C ASN A 331 -3.52 10.41 25.33
N ALA A 332 -4.08 9.42 24.62
CA ALA A 332 -4.67 9.62 23.30
C ALA A 332 -6.20 9.85 23.34
N GLY A 333 -6.77 10.18 24.50
CA GLY A 333 -8.20 10.47 24.67
C GLY A 333 -9.04 9.25 25.01
N GLU A 334 -10.34 9.30 24.67
CA GLU A 334 -11.33 8.31 25.08
C GLU A 334 -12.05 7.65 23.89
N ARG A 335 -12.51 6.41 24.09
CA ARG A 335 -13.35 5.69 23.14
C ARG A 335 -14.77 6.22 23.18
N THR A 336 -15.49 6.09 22.07
CA THR A 336 -16.92 6.43 21.98
C THR A 336 -17.81 5.25 22.39
N LEU A 337 -17.49 4.65 23.54
CA LEU A 337 -18.27 3.59 24.17
C LEU A 337 -19.67 4.08 24.58
#